data_AF-A0A1I4ZW25-F1
#
_entry.id   AF-A0A1I4ZW25-F1
#
_cell.length_a   1.000
_cell.length_b   1.000
_cell.length_c   1.000
_cell.angle_alpha   90.00
_cell.angle_beta   90.00
_cell.angle_gamma   90.00
#
_symmetry.space_group_name_H-M   'P 1'
#
loop_
_entity.id
_entity.type
_entity.pdbx_description
1 polymer ?
#
loop_
_entity_poly.entity_id
_entity_poly.type
_entity_poly.pdbx_seq_one_letter_code
_entity_poly.pdbx_strand_id
1 'polypeptide(L)'
;MQDLLYFSQQLINGLTIGSTYALIAIGYTMVYGIIGMINFAHGEIYMIGAYTALIAITGLASLGVAWLPVILIVALICAMLVSSSMGWAVERVAYRPVRGRHRLIPLISAIGMSIFLQNYVHLAQGSRNIGFPALIEGGFNFGSGDGFQMSLSYMQITIFITTLICMTALSLFIARSRTGRACRAVSQDLGMANLLGIDTNRIISATFVIGAALAAVAGLLLGMYYGSVDPLFGFIAGLKAFTAAVLGGIGSIPGAMLGGLILGVAESMTSGYLSGEYKDVISFSLLILILLFKPTGLLGKPEVEKI
;
A
#
# COMPACT_ATOMS: atom_id res chain seq x y z
N MET A 1 -22.21 -18.23 20.96
CA MET A 1 -21.43 -17.04 21.41
C MET A 1 -19.98 -17.12 20.93
N GLN A 2 -19.33 -18.29 21.02
CA GLN A 2 -17.96 -18.50 20.50
C GLN A 2 -17.83 -18.27 18.99
N ASP A 3 -18.79 -18.74 18.17
CA ASP A 3 -18.76 -18.51 16.72
C ASP A 3 -18.87 -17.02 16.35
N LEU A 4 -19.66 -16.26 17.11
CA LEU A 4 -19.78 -14.81 16.93
C LEU A 4 -18.45 -14.13 17.27
N LEU A 5 -17.80 -14.51 18.37
CA LEU A 5 -16.48 -13.99 18.75
C LEU A 5 -15.42 -14.34 17.70
N TYR A 6 -15.46 -15.56 17.14
CA TYR A 6 -14.56 -15.99 16.08
C TYR A 6 -14.76 -15.18 14.78
N PHE A 7 -16.02 -15.02 14.35
CA PHE A 7 -16.36 -14.17 13.22
C PHE A 7 -15.88 -12.72 13.44
N SER A 8 -16.13 -12.15 14.62
CA SER A 8 -15.68 -10.79 14.96
C SER A 8 -14.16 -10.67 14.97
N GLN A 9 -13.43 -11.67 15.47
CA GLN A 9 -11.97 -11.70 15.41
C GLN A 9 -11.49 -11.65 13.96
N GLN A 10 -12.08 -12.48 13.10
CA GLN A 10 -11.64 -12.56 11.72
C GLN A 10 -12.02 -11.33 10.91
N LEU A 11 -13.11 -10.67 11.28
CA LEU A 11 -13.48 -9.37 10.73
C LEU A 11 -12.46 -8.29 11.12
N ILE A 12 -11.99 -8.26 12.38
CA ILE A 12 -10.94 -7.33 12.82
C ILE A 12 -9.62 -7.62 12.13
N ASN A 13 -9.19 -8.88 12.07
CA ASN A 13 -7.98 -9.28 11.36
C ASN A 13 -8.03 -8.84 9.88
N GLY A 14 -9.17 -9.05 9.23
CA GLY A 14 -9.37 -8.69 7.83
C GLY A 14 -9.42 -7.20 7.57
N LEU A 15 -10.09 -6.45 8.44
CA LEU A 15 -10.07 -4.99 8.41
C LEU A 15 -8.66 -4.44 8.66
N THR A 16 -7.85 -5.08 9.50
CA THR A 16 -6.47 -4.65 9.80
C THR A 16 -5.58 -4.78 8.55
N ILE A 17 -5.57 -5.98 7.97
CA ILE A 17 -4.79 -6.26 6.75
C ILE A 17 -5.33 -5.43 5.57
N GLY A 18 -6.65 -5.36 5.43
CA GLY A 18 -7.33 -4.61 4.38
C GLY A 18 -7.07 -3.10 4.43
N SER A 19 -6.98 -2.51 5.63
CA SER A 19 -6.60 -1.10 5.79
C SER A 19 -5.20 -0.82 5.24
N THR A 20 -4.29 -1.77 5.37
CA THR A 20 -2.93 -1.63 4.87
C THR A 20 -2.85 -1.86 3.36
N TYR A 21 -3.57 -2.86 2.84
CA TYR A 21 -3.74 -3.04 1.39
C TYR A 21 -4.36 -1.81 0.73
N ALA A 22 -5.32 -1.18 1.39
CA ALA A 22 -5.92 0.06 0.92
C ALA A 22 -4.88 1.20 0.83
N LEU A 23 -3.97 1.37 1.80
CA LEU A 23 -2.90 2.37 1.69
C LEU A 23 -2.00 2.16 0.47
N ILE A 24 -1.60 0.91 0.21
CA ILE A 24 -0.77 0.56 -0.95
C ILE A 24 -1.57 0.73 -2.25
N ALA A 25 -2.83 0.28 -2.27
CA ALA A 25 -3.74 0.37 -3.42
C ALA A 25 -4.00 1.82 -3.83
N ILE A 26 -4.09 2.74 -2.87
CA ILE A 26 -4.20 4.18 -3.13
C ILE A 26 -2.98 4.71 -3.88
N GLY A 27 -1.77 4.28 -3.52
CA GLY A 27 -0.55 4.65 -4.23
C GLY A 27 -0.55 4.18 -5.68
N TYR A 28 -0.93 2.91 -5.92
CA TYR A 28 -1.16 2.37 -7.27
C TYR A 28 -2.18 3.19 -8.06
N THR A 29 -3.31 3.47 -7.43
CA THR A 29 -4.45 4.19 -8.01
C THR A 29 -4.10 5.62 -8.39
N MET A 30 -3.30 6.31 -7.57
CA MET A 30 -2.91 7.69 -7.84
C MET A 30 -1.95 7.78 -9.02
N VAL A 31 -0.96 6.89 -9.08
CA VAL A 31 -0.01 6.84 -10.19
C VAL A 31 -0.75 6.48 -11.48
N TYR A 32 -1.50 5.37 -11.46
CA TYR A 32 -2.27 4.92 -12.62
C TYR A 32 -3.28 5.97 -13.08
N GLY A 33 -3.99 6.61 -12.15
CA GLY A 33 -5.01 7.61 -12.48
C GLY A 33 -4.47 8.83 -13.22
N ILE A 34 -3.16 9.12 -13.14
CA ILE A 34 -2.55 10.25 -13.86
C ILE A 34 -1.92 9.82 -15.18
N ILE A 35 -1.18 8.70 -15.19
CA ILE A 35 -0.37 8.33 -16.35
C ILE A 35 -0.94 7.15 -17.14
N GLY A 36 -1.95 6.44 -16.63
CA GLY A 36 -2.55 5.27 -17.25
C GLY A 36 -1.63 4.05 -17.34
N MET A 37 -0.59 3.99 -16.50
CA MET A 37 0.41 2.91 -16.51
C MET A 37 0.46 2.24 -15.14
N ILE A 38 0.60 0.90 -15.15
CA ILE A 38 0.70 0.10 -13.94
C ILE A 38 2.11 0.22 -13.37
N ASN A 39 2.22 0.47 -12.06
CA ASN A 39 3.51 0.66 -11.38
C ASN A 39 3.91 -0.53 -10.50
N PHE A 40 4.47 -1.59 -11.08
CA PHE A 40 4.89 -2.78 -10.33
C PHE A 40 6.00 -2.51 -9.30
N ALA A 41 6.86 -1.52 -9.55
CA ALA A 41 7.91 -1.11 -8.61
C ALA A 41 7.34 -0.53 -7.29
N HIS A 42 6.05 -0.20 -7.22
CA HIS A 42 5.43 0.35 -6.02
C HIS A 42 5.44 -0.63 -4.83
N GLY A 43 5.28 -1.94 -5.09
CA GLY A 43 5.41 -2.98 -4.06
C GLY A 43 6.81 -3.03 -3.43
N GLU A 44 7.85 -2.82 -4.25
CA GLU A 44 9.23 -2.79 -3.75
C GLU A 44 9.52 -1.53 -2.92
N ILE A 45 8.89 -0.39 -3.25
CA ILE A 45 8.99 0.82 -2.43
C ILE A 45 8.37 0.58 -1.05
N TYR A 46 7.25 -0.14 -0.98
CA TYR A 46 6.66 -0.57 0.29
C TYR A 46 7.64 -1.43 1.11
N MET A 47 8.34 -2.37 0.48
CA MET A 47 9.37 -3.19 1.12
C MET A 47 10.55 -2.34 1.61
N ILE A 48 11.07 -1.43 0.78
CA ILE A 48 12.14 -0.51 1.16
C ILE A 48 11.71 0.35 2.36
N GLY A 49 10.46 0.79 2.40
CA GLY A 49 9.87 1.47 3.55
C GLY A 49 9.90 0.63 4.84
N ALA A 50 9.55 -0.66 4.74
CA ALA A 50 9.61 -1.58 5.88
C ALA A 50 11.04 -1.80 6.38
N TYR A 51 12.01 -2.03 5.49
CA TYR A 51 13.42 -2.19 5.86
C TYR A 51 14.04 -0.92 6.44
N THR A 52 13.74 0.25 5.85
CA THR A 52 14.27 1.53 6.35
C THR A 52 13.70 1.87 7.72
N ALA A 53 12.42 1.57 7.96
CA ALA A 53 11.82 1.62 9.28
C ALA A 53 12.52 0.69 10.28
N LEU A 54 12.75 -0.58 9.91
CA LEU A 54 13.45 -1.55 10.75
C LEU A 54 14.86 -1.07 11.12
N ILE A 55 15.62 -0.60 10.14
CA ILE A 55 16.98 -0.06 10.34
C ILE A 55 16.95 1.15 11.28
N ALA A 56 15.98 2.06 11.10
CA ALA A 56 15.84 3.21 11.98
C ALA A 56 15.51 2.78 13.42
N ILE A 57 14.58 1.84 13.61
CA ILE A 57 14.17 1.35 14.93
C ILE A 57 15.35 0.68 15.64
N THR A 58 16.01 -0.27 14.98
CA THR A 58 17.16 -1.00 15.53
C THR A 58 18.35 -0.09 15.79
N GLY A 59 18.60 0.88 14.90
CA GLY A 59 19.63 1.90 15.08
C GLY A 59 19.38 2.78 16.31
N LEU A 60 18.16 3.30 16.49
CA LEU A 60 17.82 4.09 17.68
C LEU A 60 17.89 3.26 18.97
N ALA A 61 17.45 2.01 18.93
CA ALA A 61 17.57 1.10 20.07
C ALA A 61 19.03 0.86 20.46
N SER A 62 19.93 0.70 19.48
CA SER A 62 21.37 0.54 19.72
C SER A 62 22.04 1.78 20.35
N LEU A 63 21.48 2.96 20.12
CA LEU A 63 21.91 4.23 20.71
C LEU A 63 21.35 4.45 22.13
N GLY A 64 20.61 3.48 22.69
CA GLY A 64 20.04 3.56 24.03
C GLY A 64 18.78 4.43 24.13
N VAL A 65 18.18 4.82 22.99
CA VAL A 65 16.91 5.55 23.01
C VAL A 65 15.80 4.55 23.37
N ALA A 66 15.22 4.70 24.56
CA ALA A 66 14.15 3.83 25.05
C ALA A 66 12.74 4.45 24.89
N TRP A 67 12.64 5.72 24.45
CA TRP A 67 11.35 6.40 24.40
C TRP A 67 10.57 6.03 23.12
N LEU A 68 9.61 5.10 23.29
CA LEU A 68 8.84 4.48 22.22
C LEU A 68 8.22 5.46 21.20
N PRO A 69 7.59 6.59 21.60
CA PRO A 69 7.00 7.51 20.63
C PRO A 69 8.03 8.15 19.69
N VAL A 70 9.22 8.47 20.20
CA VAL A 70 10.30 9.04 19.38
C VAL A 70 10.82 8.03 18.38
N ILE A 71 10.99 6.77 18.80
CA ILE A 71 11.44 5.71 17.90
C ILE A 71 10.49 5.56 16.72
N LEU A 72 9.18 5.49 16.98
CA LEU A 72 8.17 5.32 15.94
C LEU A 72 8.08 6.52 15.00
N ILE A 73 8.11 7.74 15.53
CA ILE A 73 8.06 8.96 14.71
C ILE A 73 9.30 9.08 13.84
N VAL A 74 10.49 8.87 14.39
CA VAL A 74 11.74 8.95 13.64
C VAL A 74 11.78 7.85 12.57
N ALA A 75 11.40 6.61 12.91
CA ALA A 75 11.35 5.52 11.97
C ALA A 75 10.36 5.80 10.82
N LEU A 76 9.19 6.34 11.12
CA LEU A 76 8.19 6.72 10.13
C LEU A 76 8.73 7.82 9.19
N ILE A 77 9.33 8.87 9.75
CA ILE A 77 9.90 9.98 8.95
C ILE A 77 11.03 9.46 8.05
N CYS A 78 11.95 8.66 8.59
CA CYS A 78 13.03 8.05 7.82
C CYS A 78 12.47 7.17 6.69
N ALA A 79 11.50 6.30 6.99
CA ALA A 79 10.87 5.44 6.00
C ALA A 79 10.17 6.24 4.90
N MET A 80 9.42 7.29 5.26
CA MET A 80 8.77 8.18 4.31
C MET A 80 9.77 8.91 3.44
N LEU A 81 10.86 9.46 4.00
CA LEU A 81 11.86 10.20 3.25
C LEU A 81 12.60 9.30 2.25
N VAL A 82 13.08 8.13 2.69
CA VAL A 82 13.80 7.20 1.82
C VAL A 82 12.87 6.67 0.73
N SER A 83 11.67 6.22 1.09
CA SER A 83 10.72 5.70 0.12
C SER A 83 10.28 6.78 -0.88
N SER A 84 10.03 8.00 -0.42
CA SER A 84 9.72 9.15 -1.28
C SER A 84 10.84 9.44 -2.27
N SER A 85 12.09 9.45 -1.80
CA SER A 85 13.25 9.65 -2.66
C SER A 85 13.39 8.54 -3.70
N MET A 86 13.11 7.29 -3.33
CA MET A 86 13.09 6.17 -4.25
C MET A 86 11.94 6.24 -5.24
N GLY A 87 10.73 6.63 -4.80
CA GLY A 87 9.60 6.86 -5.69
C GLY A 87 9.90 7.91 -6.75
N TRP A 88 10.56 9.01 -6.35
CA TRP A 88 11.05 10.02 -7.26
C TRP A 88 12.13 9.49 -8.22
N ALA A 89 13.10 8.73 -7.72
CA ALA A 89 14.17 8.16 -8.53
C ALA A 89 13.62 7.15 -9.57
N VAL A 90 12.70 6.29 -9.15
CA VAL A 90 11.99 5.34 -10.02
C VAL A 90 11.22 6.08 -11.11
N GLU A 91 10.48 7.13 -10.77
CA GLU A 91 9.79 7.96 -11.77
C GLU A 91 10.77 8.53 -12.80
N ARG A 92 11.85 9.14 -12.32
CA ARG A 92 12.86 9.82 -13.13
C ARG A 92 13.61 8.87 -14.08
N VAL A 93 13.97 7.68 -13.60
CA VAL A 93 14.85 6.74 -14.31
C VAL A 93 14.05 5.72 -15.12
N ALA A 94 13.01 5.11 -14.53
CA ALA A 94 12.29 4.00 -15.15
C ALA A 94 11.06 4.45 -15.96
N TYR A 95 10.32 5.46 -15.51
CA TYR A 95 9.04 5.84 -16.13
C TYR A 95 9.14 7.02 -17.08
N ARG A 96 9.81 8.10 -16.67
CA ARG A 96 9.88 9.34 -17.44
C ARG A 96 10.49 9.17 -18.84
N PRO A 97 11.57 8.37 -19.06
CA PRO A 97 12.17 8.23 -20.39
C PRO A 97 11.30 7.45 -21.40
N VAL A 98 10.42 6.60 -20.90
CA VAL A 98 9.54 5.74 -21.71
C VAL A 98 8.11 6.26 -21.80
N ARG A 99 7.82 7.39 -21.14
CA ARG A 99 6.50 8.02 -21.17
C ARG A 99 6.16 8.49 -22.59
N GLY A 100 4.95 8.21 -23.04
CA GLY A 100 4.49 8.52 -24.40
C GLY A 100 4.89 7.49 -25.46
N ARG A 101 5.58 6.40 -25.07
CA ARG A 101 5.80 5.24 -25.93
C ARG A 101 4.63 4.24 -25.80
N HIS A 102 4.64 3.19 -26.62
CA HIS A 102 3.64 2.12 -26.58
C HIS A 102 3.46 1.56 -25.16
N ARG A 103 2.21 1.27 -24.75
CA ARG A 103 1.84 0.90 -23.36
C ARG A 103 2.63 -0.28 -22.77
N LEU A 104 3.14 -1.18 -23.62
CA LEU A 104 3.97 -2.31 -23.19
C LEU A 104 5.38 -1.90 -22.71
N ILE A 105 5.95 -0.82 -23.22
CA ILE A 105 7.33 -0.41 -22.90
C ILE A 105 7.44 0.05 -21.44
N PRO A 106 6.55 0.93 -20.93
CA PRO A 106 6.52 1.28 -19.51
C PRO A 106 6.27 0.09 -18.59
N LEU A 107 5.45 -0.88 -18.99
CA LEU A 107 5.19 -2.10 -18.23
C LEU A 107 6.47 -2.94 -18.05
N ILE A 108 7.23 -3.15 -19.13
CA ILE A 108 8.50 -3.88 -19.09
C ILE A 108 9.52 -3.13 -18.20
N SER A 109 9.59 -1.80 -18.34
CA SER A 109 10.45 -0.97 -17.49
C SER A 109 10.07 -1.07 -16.00
N ALA A 110 8.77 -1.04 -15.70
CA ALA A 110 8.23 -1.18 -14.34
C ALA A 110 8.62 -2.51 -13.70
N ILE A 111 8.44 -3.62 -14.43
CA ILE A 111 8.80 -4.97 -13.97
C ILE A 111 10.31 -5.08 -13.79
N GLY A 112 11.10 -4.59 -14.75
CA GLY A 112 12.56 -4.57 -14.66
C GLY A 112 13.05 -3.78 -13.44
N MET A 113 12.43 -2.63 -13.16
CA MET A 113 12.74 -1.85 -11.96
C MET A 113 12.32 -2.56 -10.67
N SER A 114 11.19 -3.27 -10.67
CA SER A 114 10.75 -4.10 -9.54
C SER A 114 11.80 -5.17 -9.20
N ILE A 115 12.22 -5.94 -10.21
CA ILE A 115 13.25 -6.98 -10.07
C ILE A 115 14.57 -6.35 -9.60
N PHE A 116 14.96 -5.21 -10.16
CA PHE A 116 16.17 -4.50 -9.75
C PHE A 116 16.13 -4.09 -8.27
N LEU A 117 15.06 -3.45 -7.81
CA LEU A 117 14.91 -3.01 -6.42
C LEU A 117 14.83 -4.20 -5.45
N GLN A 118 14.12 -5.26 -5.84
CA GLN A 118 14.04 -6.49 -5.07
C GLN A 118 15.43 -7.10 -4.86
N ASN A 119 16.20 -7.27 -5.94
CA ASN A 119 17.56 -7.82 -5.87
C ASN A 119 18.53 -6.89 -5.15
N TYR A 120 18.36 -5.58 -5.28
CA TYR A 120 19.16 -4.60 -4.53
C TYR A 120 19.00 -4.79 -3.02
N VAL A 121 17.76 -4.89 -2.52
CA VAL A 121 17.50 -5.15 -1.09
C VAL A 121 18.00 -6.53 -0.69
N HIS A 122 17.80 -7.54 -1.53
CA HIS A 122 18.30 -8.89 -1.29
C HIS A 122 19.84 -8.95 -1.16
N LEU A 123 20.57 -8.17 -1.95
CA LEU A 123 22.03 -8.03 -1.82
C LEU A 123 22.45 -7.20 -0.60
N ALA A 124 21.71 -6.14 -0.28
CA ALA A 124 22.04 -5.23 0.80
C ALA A 124 21.74 -5.81 2.21
N GLN A 125 20.65 -6.58 2.35
CA GLN A 125 20.16 -7.10 3.63
C GLN A 125 20.31 -8.63 3.77
N GLY A 126 20.57 -9.32 2.65
CA GLY A 126 20.60 -10.78 2.57
C GLY A 126 19.22 -11.40 2.36
N SER A 127 19.20 -12.71 2.12
CA SER A 127 17.98 -13.50 1.82
C SER A 127 17.17 -13.90 3.05
N ARG A 128 17.70 -13.65 4.26
CA ARG A 128 17.09 -14.13 5.50
C ARG A 128 15.92 -13.25 5.91
N ASN A 129 14.91 -13.86 6.53
CA ASN A 129 13.87 -13.12 7.19
C ASN A 129 14.46 -12.40 8.41
N ILE A 130 14.23 -11.09 8.51
CA ILE A 130 14.73 -10.26 9.62
C ILE A 130 13.57 -9.99 10.57
N GLY A 131 13.74 -10.34 11.84
CA GLY A 131 12.74 -10.10 12.88
C GLY A 131 12.53 -8.60 13.12
N PHE A 132 11.27 -8.19 13.14
CA PHE A 132 10.85 -6.84 13.51
C PHE A 132 10.64 -6.82 15.03
N PRO A 133 11.32 -5.93 15.78
CA PRO A 133 11.19 -5.91 17.23
C PRO A 133 9.74 -5.57 17.64
N ALA A 134 9.22 -6.29 18.64
CA ALA A 134 7.90 -6.07 19.19
C ALA A 134 7.91 -4.80 20.06
N LEU A 135 7.51 -3.68 19.45
CA LEU A 135 7.49 -2.36 20.10
C LEU A 135 6.16 -2.07 20.80
N ILE A 136 5.07 -2.68 20.33
CA ILE A 136 3.71 -2.48 20.81
C ILE A 136 3.15 -3.85 21.17
N GLU A 137 3.17 -4.16 22.46
CA GLU A 137 2.68 -5.44 22.98
C GLU A 137 1.39 -5.25 23.77
N GLY A 138 0.56 -6.29 23.79
CA GLY A 138 -0.71 -6.31 24.50
C GLY A 138 -1.93 -5.95 23.63
N GLY A 139 -3.07 -5.91 24.30
CA GLY A 139 -4.36 -5.69 23.67
C GLY A 139 -5.52 -5.88 24.65
N PHE A 140 -6.72 -5.62 24.16
CA PHE A 140 -7.95 -5.91 24.89
C PHE A 140 -8.43 -7.31 24.51
N ASN A 141 -8.61 -8.17 25.52
CA ASN A 141 -9.19 -9.50 25.33
C ASN A 141 -10.64 -9.48 25.81
N PHE A 142 -11.55 -9.91 24.95
CA PHE A 142 -12.98 -10.00 25.20
C PHE A 142 -13.40 -11.47 25.13
N GLY A 143 -13.90 -12.01 26.25
CA GLY A 143 -14.38 -13.39 26.32
C GLY A 143 -14.32 -13.95 27.74
N SER A 144 -15.04 -15.04 27.97
CA SER A 144 -14.97 -15.80 29.23
C SER A 144 -13.67 -16.60 29.31
N GLY A 145 -13.14 -16.83 30.51
CA GLY A 145 -11.89 -17.57 30.72
C GLY A 145 -11.84 -18.98 30.12
N ASP A 146 -13.01 -19.61 29.92
CA ASP A 146 -13.13 -21.01 29.47
C ASP A 146 -13.44 -21.18 27.96
N GLY A 147 -13.35 -20.11 27.14
CA GLY A 147 -13.70 -20.17 25.71
C GLY A 147 -12.80 -19.34 24.79
N PHE A 148 -13.12 -19.33 23.49
CA PHE A 148 -12.44 -18.48 22.51
C PHE A 148 -12.55 -17.00 22.92
N GLN A 149 -11.40 -16.34 23.06
CA GLN A 149 -11.32 -14.92 23.38
C GLN A 149 -11.00 -14.12 22.12
N MET A 150 -11.79 -13.09 21.89
CA MET A 150 -11.53 -12.10 20.85
C MET A 150 -10.46 -11.14 21.38
N SER A 151 -9.33 -11.04 20.68
CA SER A 151 -8.23 -10.15 21.04
C SER A 151 -8.12 -9.01 20.03
N LEU A 152 -8.21 -7.79 20.54
CA LEU A 152 -7.92 -6.57 19.80
C LEU A 152 -6.57 -6.03 20.26
N SER A 153 -5.53 -6.26 19.47
CA SER A 153 -4.17 -5.80 19.79
C SER A 153 -4.05 -4.28 19.66
N TYR A 154 -3.22 -3.66 20.50
CA TYR A 154 -2.86 -2.25 20.33
C TYR A 154 -2.26 -1.97 18.95
N MET A 155 -1.53 -2.94 18.37
CA MET A 155 -0.99 -2.81 17.02
C MET A 155 -2.10 -2.69 15.96
N GLN A 156 -3.19 -3.45 16.09
CA GLN A 156 -4.34 -3.35 15.18
C GLN A 156 -5.00 -1.98 15.30
N ILE A 157 -5.16 -1.47 16.53
CA ILE A 157 -5.69 -0.12 16.78
C ILE A 157 -4.80 0.94 16.13
N THR A 158 -3.47 0.84 16.28
CA THR A 158 -2.51 1.76 15.64
C THR A 158 -2.63 1.70 14.12
N ILE A 159 -2.78 0.52 13.52
CA ILE A 159 -3.00 0.36 12.07
C ILE A 159 -4.28 1.08 11.65
N PHE A 160 -5.40 0.85 12.33
CA PHE A 160 -6.67 1.51 11.99
C PHE A 160 -6.58 3.02 12.09
N ILE A 161 -6.03 3.55 13.18
CA ILE A 161 -5.93 4.99 13.40
C ILE A 161 -5.01 5.62 12.35
N THR A 162 -3.81 5.08 12.15
CA THR A 162 -2.84 5.64 11.21
C THR A 162 -3.33 5.55 9.77
N THR A 163 -3.92 4.42 9.36
CA THR A 163 -4.48 4.25 8.01
C THR A 163 -5.64 5.22 7.76
N LEU A 164 -6.57 5.35 8.71
CA LEU A 164 -7.69 6.30 8.62
C LEU A 164 -7.21 7.75 8.50
N ILE A 165 -6.20 8.14 9.31
CA ILE A 165 -5.58 9.46 9.24
C ILE A 165 -4.95 9.69 7.86
N CYS A 166 -4.13 8.74 7.37
CA CYS A 166 -3.47 8.87 6.08
C CYS A 166 -4.45 8.95 4.91
N MET A 167 -5.50 8.10 4.90
CA MET A 167 -6.53 8.10 3.87
C MET A 167 -7.33 9.41 3.88
N THR A 168 -7.73 9.87 5.07
CA THR A 168 -8.49 11.12 5.21
C THR A 168 -7.63 12.33 4.83
N ALA A 169 -6.38 12.38 5.29
CA ALA A 169 -5.44 13.44 4.97
C ALA A 169 -5.17 13.50 3.47
N LEU A 170 -4.96 12.36 2.81
CA LEU A 170 -4.78 12.31 1.37
C LEU A 170 -6.04 12.72 0.62
N SER A 171 -7.21 12.23 1.02
CA SER A 171 -8.48 12.58 0.38
C SER A 171 -8.72 14.10 0.44
N LEU A 172 -8.50 14.71 1.61
CA LEU A 172 -8.56 16.16 1.80
C LEU A 172 -7.48 16.90 1.00
N PHE A 173 -6.25 16.39 0.96
CA PHE A 173 -5.16 16.94 0.16
C PHE A 173 -5.53 16.97 -1.32
N ILE A 174 -5.98 15.86 -1.88
CA ILE A 174 -6.40 15.80 -3.28
C ILE A 174 -7.61 16.72 -3.51
N ALA A 175 -8.62 16.70 -2.64
CA ALA A 175 -9.83 17.51 -2.77
C ALA A 175 -9.54 19.03 -2.74
N ARG A 176 -8.79 19.51 -1.75
CA ARG A 176 -8.69 20.94 -1.41
C ARG A 176 -7.39 21.62 -1.82
N SER A 177 -6.28 20.90 -1.98
CA SER A 177 -4.97 21.51 -2.27
C SER A 177 -4.80 21.96 -3.73
N ARG A 178 -3.86 22.88 -3.96
CA ARG A 178 -3.46 23.33 -5.31
C ARG A 178 -2.86 22.18 -6.14
N THR A 179 -1.98 21.40 -5.53
CA THR A 179 -1.39 20.19 -6.12
C THR A 179 -2.45 19.15 -6.45
N GLY A 180 -3.41 18.92 -5.55
CA GLY A 180 -4.54 18.01 -5.80
C GLY A 180 -5.42 18.41 -6.98
N ARG A 181 -5.70 19.72 -7.14
CA ARG A 181 -6.37 20.24 -8.34
C ARG A 181 -5.57 20.01 -9.61
N ALA A 182 -4.25 20.22 -9.55
CA ALA A 182 -3.36 19.94 -10.67
C ALA A 182 -3.33 18.44 -11.00
N CYS A 183 -3.25 17.53 -10.02
CA CYS A 183 -3.35 16.08 -10.25
C CYS A 183 -4.64 15.71 -11.00
N ARG A 184 -5.78 16.27 -10.60
CA ARG A 184 -7.05 16.06 -11.32
C ARG A 184 -7.03 16.60 -12.75
N ALA A 185 -6.50 17.80 -12.96
CA ALA A 185 -6.39 18.37 -14.31
C ALA A 185 -5.51 17.49 -15.22
N VAL A 186 -4.35 17.04 -14.70
CA VAL A 186 -3.40 16.18 -15.42
C VAL A 186 -4.00 14.80 -15.70
N SER A 187 -4.81 14.23 -14.79
CA SER A 187 -5.51 12.96 -15.03
C SER A 187 -6.58 13.01 -16.13
N GLN A 188 -7.08 14.21 -16.47
CA GLN A 188 -8.07 14.37 -17.53
C GLN A 188 -7.40 14.46 -18.90
N ASP A 189 -6.39 15.32 -19.02
CA ASP A 189 -5.60 15.48 -20.24
C ASP A 189 -4.23 16.07 -19.91
N LEU A 190 -3.19 15.24 -20.07
CA LEU A 190 -1.79 15.60 -19.85
C LEU A 190 -1.33 16.74 -20.77
N GLY A 191 -1.77 16.74 -22.03
CA GLY A 191 -1.37 17.74 -23.04
C GLY A 191 -2.01 19.10 -22.76
N MET A 192 -3.33 19.12 -22.55
CA MET A 192 -4.06 20.34 -22.23
C MET A 192 -3.59 20.96 -20.91
N ALA A 193 -3.36 20.15 -19.87
CA ALA A 193 -2.84 20.65 -18.61
C ALA A 193 -1.50 21.39 -18.78
N ASN A 194 -0.63 20.89 -19.67
CA ASN A 194 0.65 21.52 -19.98
C ASN A 194 0.48 22.85 -20.74
N LEU A 195 -0.46 22.91 -21.69
CA LEU A 195 -0.81 24.15 -22.41
C LEU A 195 -1.38 25.23 -21.48
N LEU A 196 -2.05 24.83 -20.39
CA LEU A 196 -2.55 25.73 -19.35
C LEU A 196 -1.48 26.12 -18.30
N GLY A 197 -0.21 25.78 -18.55
CA GLY A 197 0.92 26.18 -17.70
C GLY A 197 1.15 25.29 -16.47
N ILE A 198 0.51 24.13 -16.37
CA ILE A 198 0.77 23.15 -15.31
C ILE A 198 2.01 22.34 -15.69
N ASP A 199 3.06 22.37 -14.87
CA ASP A 199 4.23 21.49 -15.03
C ASP A 199 3.85 20.04 -14.71
N THR A 200 3.40 19.32 -15.74
CA THR A 200 2.97 17.91 -15.65
C THR A 200 4.05 17.00 -15.10
N ASN A 201 5.32 17.27 -15.36
CA ASN A 201 6.43 16.46 -14.83
C ASN A 201 6.49 16.58 -13.30
N ARG A 202 6.40 17.80 -12.77
CA ARG A 202 6.39 18.00 -11.31
C ARG A 202 5.18 17.35 -10.65
N ILE A 203 4.01 17.40 -11.28
CA ILE A 203 2.80 16.76 -10.75
C ILE A 203 2.94 15.24 -10.73
N ILE A 204 3.45 14.63 -11.81
CA ILE A 204 3.71 13.18 -11.86
C ILE A 204 4.75 12.79 -10.80
N SER A 205 5.88 13.49 -10.72
CA SER A 205 6.90 13.23 -9.69
C SER A 205 6.31 13.35 -8.27
N ALA A 206 5.49 14.37 -8.00
CA ALA A 206 4.82 14.54 -6.71
C ALA A 206 3.88 13.38 -6.38
N THR A 207 3.14 12.86 -7.36
CA THR A 207 2.28 11.69 -7.19
C THR A 207 3.07 10.43 -6.85
N PHE A 208 4.21 10.19 -7.50
CA PHE A 208 5.09 9.08 -7.14
C PHE A 208 5.63 9.22 -5.72
N VAL A 209 6.04 10.44 -5.32
CA VAL A 209 6.51 10.74 -3.97
C VAL A 209 5.43 10.48 -2.91
N ILE A 210 4.22 11.01 -3.10
CA ILE A 210 3.12 10.86 -2.15
C ILE A 210 2.70 9.39 -2.04
N GLY A 211 2.57 8.70 -3.18
CA GLY A 211 2.28 7.27 -3.19
C GLY A 211 3.35 6.48 -2.43
N ALA A 212 4.62 6.72 -2.72
CA ALA A 212 5.75 6.09 -2.06
C ALA A 212 5.78 6.33 -0.54
N ALA A 213 5.41 7.53 -0.09
CA ALA A 213 5.31 7.85 1.33
C ALA A 213 4.21 7.03 2.02
N LEU A 214 3.04 6.85 1.37
CA LEU A 214 1.95 6.01 1.89
C LEU A 214 2.31 4.52 1.91
N ALA A 215 3.04 4.06 0.88
CA ALA A 215 3.61 2.72 0.85
C ALA A 215 4.58 2.49 2.00
N ALA A 216 5.39 3.49 2.38
CA ALA A 216 6.28 3.40 3.53
C ALA A 216 5.55 3.27 4.86
N VAL A 217 4.47 4.05 5.03
CA VAL A 217 3.59 3.96 6.21
C VAL A 217 3.01 2.55 6.32
N ALA A 218 2.49 2.03 5.21
CA ALA A 218 1.96 0.67 5.15
C ALA A 218 3.05 -0.38 5.46
N GLY A 219 4.27 -0.21 4.94
CA GLY A 219 5.40 -1.12 5.14
C GLY A 219 5.85 -1.19 6.59
N LEU A 220 5.98 -0.04 7.26
CA LEU A 220 6.24 0.03 8.70
C LEU A 220 5.16 -0.72 9.49
N LEU A 221 3.89 -0.40 9.23
CA LEU A 221 2.74 -0.95 9.96
C LEU A 221 2.64 -2.47 9.81
N LEU A 222 2.74 -3.00 8.58
CA LEU A 222 2.63 -4.44 8.36
C LEU A 222 3.88 -5.18 8.82
N GLY A 223 5.07 -4.59 8.67
CA GLY A 223 6.33 -5.17 9.16
C GLY A 223 6.31 -5.36 10.68
N MET A 224 5.80 -4.36 11.40
CA MET A 224 5.55 -4.47 12.84
C MET A 224 4.45 -5.49 13.18
N TYR A 225 3.40 -5.59 12.37
CA TYR A 225 2.28 -6.51 12.63
C TYR A 225 2.65 -7.98 12.44
N TYR A 226 3.39 -8.31 11.38
CA TYR A 226 3.86 -9.68 11.13
C TYR A 226 5.16 -10.03 11.86
N GLY A 227 5.81 -9.05 12.50
CA GLY A 227 7.01 -9.27 13.30
C GLY A 227 8.23 -9.71 12.49
N SER A 228 8.19 -9.65 11.16
CA SER A 228 9.30 -10.02 10.30
C SER A 228 9.15 -9.44 8.89
N VAL A 229 10.27 -9.23 8.21
CA VAL A 229 10.33 -8.73 6.83
C VAL A 229 11.39 -9.51 6.06
N ASP A 230 11.00 -9.97 4.88
CA ASP A 230 11.85 -10.68 3.92
C ASP A 230 11.96 -9.91 2.57
N PRO A 231 12.92 -10.26 1.69
CA PRO A 231 13.07 -9.56 0.41
C PRO A 231 11.96 -9.79 -0.63
N LEU A 232 11.05 -10.75 -0.44
CA LEU A 232 9.88 -10.97 -1.30
C LEU A 232 8.62 -10.28 -0.75
N PHE A 233 8.71 -9.68 0.43
CA PHE A 233 7.64 -8.98 1.13
C PHE A 233 6.92 -7.94 0.24
N GLY A 234 7.68 -7.23 -0.60
CA GLY A 234 7.16 -6.18 -1.48
C GLY A 234 6.33 -6.70 -2.65
N PHE A 235 6.76 -7.77 -3.29
CA PHE A 235 6.16 -8.25 -4.53
C PHE A 235 4.74 -8.79 -4.32
N ILE A 236 4.56 -9.69 -3.35
CA ILE A 236 3.26 -10.30 -3.04
C ILE A 236 2.29 -9.23 -2.52
N ALA A 237 2.73 -8.39 -1.58
CA ALA A 237 1.92 -7.29 -1.06
C ALA A 237 1.51 -6.32 -2.17
N GLY A 238 2.43 -6.02 -3.10
CA GLY A 238 2.18 -5.19 -4.28
C GLY A 238 1.09 -5.76 -5.19
N LEU A 239 1.14 -7.08 -5.47
CA LEU A 239 0.16 -7.74 -6.33
C LEU A 239 -1.24 -7.82 -5.68
N LYS A 240 -1.30 -8.02 -4.36
CA LYS A 240 -2.55 -7.95 -3.58
C LYS A 240 -3.12 -6.54 -3.54
N ALA A 241 -2.28 -5.54 -3.35
CA ALA A 241 -2.70 -4.14 -3.39
C ALA A 241 -3.18 -3.70 -4.79
N PHE A 242 -2.53 -4.20 -5.85
CA PHE A 242 -3.01 -4.01 -7.22
C PHE A 242 -4.40 -4.64 -7.40
N THR A 243 -4.59 -5.86 -6.90
CA THR A 243 -5.89 -6.52 -6.88
C THR A 243 -6.96 -5.70 -6.17
N ALA A 244 -6.63 -5.16 -4.99
CA ALA A 244 -7.50 -4.24 -4.26
C ALA A 244 -7.81 -2.95 -5.05
N ALA A 245 -6.83 -2.38 -5.75
CA ALA A 245 -7.03 -1.19 -6.58
C ALA A 245 -7.96 -1.47 -7.77
N VAL A 246 -7.78 -2.60 -8.46
CA VAL A 246 -8.65 -3.02 -9.57
C VAL A 246 -10.05 -3.34 -9.07
N LEU A 247 -10.18 -4.08 -7.97
CA LEU A 247 -11.45 -4.36 -7.31
C LEU A 247 -12.21 -3.08 -6.99
N GLY A 248 -11.53 -2.11 -6.39
CA GLY A 248 -12.09 -0.81 -6.06
C GLY A 248 -12.47 0.05 -7.27
N GLY A 249 -11.83 -0.18 -8.41
CA GLY A 249 -11.86 0.67 -9.59
C GLY A 249 -10.60 1.52 -9.65
N ILE A 250 -9.64 1.09 -10.48
CA ILE A 250 -8.32 1.73 -10.58
C ILE A 250 -8.48 3.19 -11.05
N GLY A 251 -7.70 4.10 -10.46
CA GLY A 251 -7.86 5.56 -10.65
C GLY A 251 -8.86 6.24 -9.70
N SER A 252 -9.71 5.50 -8.98
CA SER A 252 -10.60 6.04 -7.94
C SER A 252 -10.03 5.82 -6.53
N ILE A 253 -9.58 6.89 -5.86
CA ILE A 253 -9.01 6.79 -4.50
C ILE A 253 -10.01 6.16 -3.49
N PRO A 254 -11.29 6.60 -3.40
CA PRO A 254 -12.24 5.97 -2.50
C PRO A 254 -12.56 4.52 -2.91
N GLY A 255 -12.54 4.23 -4.22
CA GLY A 255 -12.65 2.87 -4.74
C GLY A 255 -11.56 1.97 -4.20
N ALA A 256 -10.30 2.37 -4.36
CA ALA A 256 -9.13 1.62 -3.87
C ALA A 256 -9.16 1.38 -2.36
N MET A 257 -9.66 2.34 -1.58
CA MET A 257 -9.87 2.18 -0.13
C MET A 257 -10.83 1.04 0.18
N LEU A 258 -12.02 1.06 -0.44
CA LEU A 258 -13.01 -0.01 -0.24
C LEU A 258 -12.52 -1.35 -0.77
N GLY A 259 -11.84 -1.35 -1.92
CA GLY A 259 -11.26 -2.55 -2.51
C GLY A 259 -10.25 -3.23 -1.58
N GLY A 260 -9.37 -2.45 -0.92
CA GLY A 260 -8.43 -2.98 0.06
C GLY A 260 -9.12 -3.60 1.28
N LEU A 261 -10.14 -2.93 1.81
CA LEU A 261 -10.92 -3.45 2.94
C LEU A 261 -11.67 -4.74 2.58
N ILE A 262 -12.33 -4.78 1.42
CA ILE A 262 -13.05 -5.98 0.96
C ILE A 262 -12.08 -7.14 0.75
N LEU A 263 -10.93 -6.88 0.12
CA LEU A 263 -9.90 -7.90 -0.10
C LEU A 263 -9.38 -8.46 1.21
N GLY A 264 -9.01 -7.59 2.16
CA GLY A 264 -8.50 -8.02 3.46
C GLY A 264 -9.52 -8.80 4.28
N VAL A 265 -10.79 -8.38 4.27
CA VAL A 265 -11.88 -9.13 4.92
C VAL A 265 -12.10 -10.49 4.25
N ALA A 266 -12.08 -10.57 2.92
CA ALA A 266 -12.22 -11.82 2.19
C ALA A 266 -11.06 -12.80 2.49
N GLU A 267 -9.81 -12.31 2.47
CA GLU A 267 -8.64 -13.13 2.81
C GLU A 267 -8.69 -13.65 4.23
N SER A 268 -9.05 -12.77 5.17
CA SER A 268 -9.17 -13.14 6.57
C SER A 268 -10.28 -14.18 6.72
N MET A 269 -11.51 -13.92 6.28
CA MET A 269 -12.61 -14.90 6.40
C MET A 269 -12.24 -16.27 5.81
N THR A 270 -11.60 -16.28 4.63
CA THR A 270 -11.13 -17.54 4.01
C THR A 270 -10.08 -18.25 4.87
N SER A 271 -9.10 -17.50 5.39
CA SER A 271 -8.07 -18.06 6.25
C SER A 271 -8.60 -18.63 7.55
N GLY A 272 -9.72 -18.09 8.06
CA GLY A 272 -10.34 -18.55 9.29
C GLY A 272 -11.19 -19.81 9.07
N TYR A 273 -12.03 -19.80 8.04
CA TYR A 273 -13.02 -20.86 7.83
C TYR A 273 -12.56 -22.01 6.91
N LEU A 274 -11.60 -21.77 6.01
CA LEU A 274 -11.09 -22.80 5.09
C LEU A 274 -9.67 -23.22 5.47
N SER A 275 -8.68 -22.42 5.07
CA SER A 275 -7.26 -22.61 5.39
C SER A 275 -6.49 -21.36 4.97
N GLY A 276 -5.40 -21.07 5.68
CA GLY A 276 -4.49 -19.96 5.36
C GLY A 276 -3.80 -20.09 4.00
N GLU A 277 -3.69 -21.30 3.44
CA GLU A 277 -3.09 -21.54 2.12
C GLU A 277 -3.93 -20.98 0.97
N TYR A 278 -5.25 -20.86 1.17
CA TYR A 278 -6.17 -20.32 0.16
C TYR A 278 -6.22 -18.79 0.14
N LYS A 279 -5.46 -18.08 0.99
CA LYS A 279 -5.44 -16.61 1.01
C LYS A 279 -5.14 -16.01 -0.37
N ASP A 280 -4.07 -16.48 -1.00
CA ASP A 280 -3.64 -15.95 -2.30
C ASP A 280 -4.60 -16.36 -3.42
N VAL A 281 -5.13 -17.59 -3.35
CA VAL A 281 -6.14 -18.10 -4.30
C VAL A 281 -7.37 -17.20 -4.30
N ILE A 282 -7.90 -16.82 -3.12
CA ILE A 282 -9.07 -15.95 -3.03
C ILE A 282 -8.77 -14.54 -3.51
N SER A 283 -7.61 -13.98 -3.16
CA SER A 283 -7.21 -12.67 -3.65
C SER A 283 -7.22 -12.62 -5.19
N PHE A 284 -6.54 -13.55 -5.85
CA PHE A 284 -6.48 -13.55 -7.32
C PHE A 284 -7.78 -14.02 -7.98
N SER A 285 -8.56 -14.90 -7.35
CA SER A 285 -9.88 -15.28 -7.86
C SER A 285 -10.83 -14.08 -7.86
N LEU A 286 -10.77 -13.24 -6.83
CA LEU A 286 -11.58 -12.04 -6.72
C LEU A 286 -11.18 -11.00 -7.78
N LEU A 287 -9.88 -10.90 -8.10
CA LEU A 287 -9.39 -10.12 -9.25
C LEU A 287 -9.99 -10.61 -10.58
N ILE A 288 -9.95 -11.92 -10.83
CA ILE A 288 -10.48 -12.50 -12.07
C ILE A 288 -11.99 -12.25 -12.17
N LEU A 289 -12.72 -12.48 -11.08
CA LEU A 289 -14.16 -12.27 -11.01
C LEU A 289 -14.54 -10.82 -11.31
N ILE A 290 -13.86 -9.84 -10.69
CA ILE A 290 -14.21 -8.44 -10.92
C ILE A 290 -13.89 -8.03 -12.36
N LEU A 291 -12.78 -8.49 -12.93
CA LEU A 291 -12.44 -8.19 -14.32
C LEU A 291 -13.43 -8.81 -15.32
N LEU A 292 -13.98 -9.98 -15.02
CA LEU A 292 -14.96 -10.67 -15.87
C LEU A 292 -16.33 -9.99 -15.81
N PHE A 293 -16.82 -9.65 -14.61
CA PHE A 293 -18.20 -9.17 -14.42
C PHE A 293 -18.33 -7.65 -14.36
N LYS A 294 -17.31 -6.93 -13.89
CA LYS A 294 -17.34 -5.48 -13.70
C LYS A 294 -15.95 -4.87 -13.90
N PRO A 295 -15.43 -4.80 -15.14
CA PRO A 295 -14.05 -4.39 -15.43
C PRO A 295 -13.69 -2.97 -14.99
N THR A 296 -14.68 -2.10 -14.76
CA THR A 296 -14.48 -0.78 -14.16
C THR A 296 -14.27 -0.81 -12.65
N GLY A 297 -14.39 -1.97 -11.99
CA GLY A 297 -14.35 -2.12 -10.54
C GLY A 297 -15.61 -1.61 -9.85
N LEU A 298 -15.60 -1.60 -8.51
CA LEU A 298 -16.76 -1.27 -7.70
C LEU A 298 -17.19 0.20 -7.84
N LEU A 299 -16.24 1.13 -7.81
CA LEU A 299 -16.47 2.59 -7.87
C LEU A 299 -15.73 3.28 -9.02
N GLY A 300 -15.20 2.53 -10.00
CA GLY A 300 -14.56 3.14 -11.16
C GLY A 300 -15.56 3.73 -12.14
N LYS A 301 -15.13 4.77 -12.84
CA LYS A 301 -15.92 5.44 -13.88
C LYS A 301 -15.53 4.87 -15.24
N PRO A 302 -16.48 4.56 -16.13
CA PRO A 302 -16.15 4.14 -17.48
C PRO A 302 -15.37 5.25 -18.20
N GLU A 303 -14.29 4.89 -18.90
CA GLU A 303 -13.64 5.79 -19.85
C GLU A 303 -14.66 6.11 -20.94
N VAL A 304 -15.11 7.36 -21.01
CA VAL A 304 -15.92 7.84 -22.12
C VAL A 304 -14.95 8.11 -23.26
N GLU A 305 -14.79 7.14 -24.14
CA GLU A 305 -14.05 7.32 -25.39
C GLU A 305 -14.74 8.41 -26.21
N LYS A 306 -14.05 9.54 -26.40
CA LYS A 306 -14.56 10.64 -27.21
C LYS A 306 -14.47 10.21 -28.68
N ILE A 307 -15.64 9.98 -29.29
CA ILE A 307 -15.81 9.89 -30.74
C ILE A 307 -15.87 11.31 -31.31
#